data_AF-A0A4Y6RKU6-F1
#
_entry.id   AF-A0A4Y6RKU6-F1
#
_cell.length_a   1.000
_cell.length_b   1.000
_cell.length_c   1.000
_cell.angle_alpha   90.00
_cell.angle_beta   90.00
_cell.angle_gamma   90.00
#
_symmetry.space_group_name_H-M   'P 1'
#
loop_
_entity.id
_entity.type
_entity.pdbx_description
1 polymer ?
#
loop_
_entity_poly.entity_id
_entity_poly.type
_entity_poly.pdbx_seq_one_letter_code
_entity_poly.pdbx_strand_id
1 'polypeptide(L)'
;MIESLNYLPHPALPNEELAGHFTDLAPPLTARQAAIESARCLYCYDAPCSRICPSEIDVASFIRNIHDKNINGAAAGILKQNILGGSCARVCPTEILCEDVCVRNHDAEGQPVKIGLLQRYAVDHMHFAAHPFQRAASTGKTIAIVGAGPAGLSCAHRLAMLGHDVVIFEKEDKAGGLNEYGIAKYKLTDDFAQKEIDFLLGIGGIEIRCRQVLGENLQLRDLHAQYDAVFLGLGLGASRKLGLTGEDAPGLLAAVDYIAALRQADDLAALPVPKRAIVIGAGNTAIDMAVQIQRLGAEEVTLVYRRGFDAMTATHHEQDIAKANQVRMLTWAQPQQVLLDTAGKVVGMRFEKTRMQGTRLAGTGETFDVAADAIFKAIGQSLDTDVLHDPMASLLQREGDKIAVDAGFRTVLPGIYAGGDCVALGQDLTVQAVQHGKLAALAIHSDFFNKVEAA
;
A
#
# COMPACT_ATOMS: atom_id res chain seq x y z
N MET A 1 -9.01 16.33 7.44
CA MET A 1 -8.42 15.08 8.00
C MET A 1 -7.59 15.32 9.26
N ILE A 2 -6.81 16.40 9.38
CA ILE A 2 -5.89 16.60 10.53
C ILE A 2 -6.19 17.85 11.39
N GLU A 3 -7.43 18.34 11.37
CA GLU A 3 -7.82 19.59 12.06
C GLU A 3 -7.58 19.56 13.58
N SER A 4 -7.60 18.37 14.17
CA SER A 4 -7.29 18.17 15.59
C SER A 4 -5.86 18.56 15.97
N LEU A 5 -4.99 18.82 14.99
CA LEU A 5 -3.60 19.24 15.16
C LEU A 5 -3.37 20.74 14.92
N ASN A 6 -4.40 21.54 14.60
CA ASN A 6 -4.24 22.96 14.23
C ASN A 6 -3.66 23.85 15.35
N TYR A 7 -3.54 23.34 16.58
CA TYR A 7 -2.88 24.05 17.67
C TYR A 7 -1.36 23.87 17.69
N LEU A 8 -0.83 22.93 16.91
CA LEU A 8 0.61 22.68 16.77
C LEU A 8 1.24 23.76 15.88
N PRO A 9 2.54 24.03 16.06
CA PRO A 9 3.25 24.94 15.17
C PRO A 9 3.37 24.35 13.76
N HIS A 10 3.74 25.22 12.83
CA HIS A 10 4.13 24.85 11.48
C HIS A 10 5.66 24.68 11.40
N PRO A 11 6.18 23.97 10.38
CA PRO A 11 7.59 23.94 10.07
C PRO A 11 8.22 25.33 10.04
N ALA A 12 9.45 25.43 10.56
CA ALA A 12 10.22 26.68 10.49
C ALA A 12 10.84 26.93 9.11
N LEU A 13 11.02 25.86 8.32
CA LEU A 13 11.64 25.91 7.00
C LEU A 13 10.60 26.25 5.91
N PRO A 14 10.99 26.96 4.85
CA PRO A 14 10.11 27.23 3.72
C PRO A 14 9.78 25.94 2.95
N ASN A 15 8.67 25.96 2.21
CA ASN A 15 8.17 24.79 1.46
C ASN A 15 9.22 24.15 0.52
N GLU A 16 10.00 24.96 -0.19
CA GLU A 16 11.02 24.48 -1.13
C GLU A 16 12.12 23.65 -0.43
N GLU A 17 12.56 24.10 0.74
CA GLU A 17 13.57 23.40 1.53
C GLU A 17 13.00 22.08 2.11
N LEU A 18 11.77 22.12 2.61
CA LEU A 18 11.06 20.92 3.07
C LEU A 18 10.85 19.91 1.93
N ALA A 19 10.48 20.37 0.74
CA ALA A 19 10.34 19.50 -0.43
C ALA A 19 11.67 18.78 -0.74
N GLY A 20 12.80 19.45 -0.55
CA GLY A 20 14.14 18.86 -0.62
C GLY A 20 14.41 17.73 0.39
N HIS A 21 13.64 17.63 1.48
CA HIS A 21 13.72 16.51 2.42
C HIS A 21 12.93 15.28 1.96
N PHE A 22 12.05 15.42 0.97
CA PHE A 22 11.22 14.33 0.42
C PHE A 22 11.68 13.86 -0.95
N THR A 23 12.98 13.93 -1.21
CA THR A 23 13.56 13.30 -2.40
C THR A 23 13.43 11.79 -2.35
N ASP A 24 13.44 11.20 -3.54
CA ASP A 24 13.34 9.78 -3.77
C ASP A 24 14.41 9.00 -2.98
N LEU A 25 13.93 8.09 -2.12
CA LEU A 25 14.76 7.25 -1.27
C LEU A 25 15.68 6.32 -2.07
N ALA A 26 15.21 5.84 -3.23
CA ALA A 26 15.93 4.84 -4.02
C ALA A 26 15.96 5.26 -5.50
N PRO A 27 16.78 6.27 -5.88
CA PRO A 27 16.85 6.78 -7.23
C PRO A 27 17.06 5.70 -8.30
N PRO A 28 16.52 5.88 -9.52
CA PRO A 28 16.63 4.88 -10.58
C PRO A 28 18.09 4.68 -10.98
N LEU A 29 18.41 3.46 -11.44
CA LEU A 29 19.73 3.17 -12.02
C LEU A 29 19.94 4.01 -13.28
N THR A 30 21.16 4.52 -13.46
CA THR A 30 21.60 5.02 -14.76
C THR A 30 21.73 3.86 -15.75
N ALA A 31 21.69 4.13 -17.06
CA ALA A 31 21.87 3.10 -18.08
C ALA A 31 23.16 2.27 -17.91
N ARG A 32 24.26 2.91 -17.46
CA ARG A 32 25.52 2.21 -17.17
C ARG A 32 25.39 1.29 -15.95
N GLN A 33 24.77 1.76 -14.87
CA GLN A 33 24.55 0.94 -13.67
C GLN A 33 23.61 -0.24 -13.97
N ALA A 34 22.52 0.00 -14.73
CA ALA A 34 21.58 -1.04 -15.13
C ALA A 34 22.25 -2.12 -15.99
N ALA A 35 23.16 -1.75 -16.91
CA ALA A 35 23.91 -2.72 -17.71
C ALA A 35 24.87 -3.58 -16.88
N ILE A 36 25.53 -2.99 -15.87
CA ILE A 36 26.42 -3.73 -14.96
C ILE A 36 25.60 -4.65 -14.06
N GLU A 37 24.51 -4.15 -13.50
CA GLU A 37 23.68 -4.89 -12.55
C GLU A 37 22.93 -6.04 -13.24
N SER A 38 22.39 -5.83 -14.44
CA SER A 38 21.72 -6.89 -15.21
C SER A 38 22.67 -8.03 -15.59
N ALA A 39 23.94 -7.71 -15.85
CA ALA A 39 24.99 -8.70 -16.13
C ALA A 39 25.34 -9.58 -14.92
N ARG A 40 24.94 -9.21 -13.69
CA ARG A 40 25.13 -10.06 -12.49
C ARG A 40 24.14 -11.23 -12.46
N CYS A 41 22.99 -11.12 -13.12
CA CYS A 41 21.98 -12.17 -13.12
C CYS A 41 22.52 -13.46 -13.76
N LEU A 42 22.32 -14.60 -13.09
CA LEU A 42 22.71 -15.92 -13.60
C LEU A 42 21.68 -16.53 -14.55
N TYR A 43 20.54 -15.86 -14.75
CA TYR A 43 19.43 -16.31 -15.59
C TYR A 43 19.00 -17.76 -15.28
N CYS A 44 18.78 -18.04 -14.00
CA CYS A 44 18.41 -19.36 -13.51
C CYS A 44 17.17 -19.90 -14.25
N TYR A 45 17.22 -21.16 -14.70
CA TYR A 45 16.11 -21.81 -15.42
C TYR A 45 14.83 -21.91 -14.55
N ASP A 46 14.98 -22.31 -13.29
CA ASP A 46 13.92 -22.34 -12.29
C ASP A 46 14.17 -21.23 -11.26
N ALA A 47 13.97 -19.98 -11.70
CA ALA A 47 14.37 -18.78 -10.96
C ALA A 47 13.57 -18.62 -9.65
N PRO A 48 14.20 -18.75 -8.47
CA PRO A 48 13.50 -18.62 -7.18
C PRO A 48 12.88 -17.23 -7.01
N CYS A 49 13.54 -16.19 -7.54
CA CYS A 49 13.05 -14.82 -7.52
C CYS A 49 11.72 -14.62 -8.26
N SER A 50 11.45 -15.38 -9.32
CA SER A 50 10.16 -15.37 -10.02
C SER A 50 9.09 -16.11 -9.22
N ARG A 51 9.42 -17.24 -8.57
CA ARG A 51 8.47 -18.05 -7.79
C ARG A 51 7.95 -17.36 -6.54
N ILE A 52 8.80 -16.60 -5.85
CA ILE A 52 8.37 -15.86 -4.65
C ILE A 52 7.59 -14.59 -4.98
N CYS A 53 7.75 -14.05 -6.20
CA CYS A 53 7.05 -12.85 -6.63
C CYS A 53 5.54 -13.12 -6.69
N PRO A 54 4.69 -12.45 -5.89
CA PRO A 54 3.27 -12.75 -5.87
C PRO A 54 2.57 -12.57 -7.23
N SER A 55 3.06 -11.65 -8.07
CA SER A 55 2.54 -11.43 -9.41
C SER A 55 3.14 -12.34 -10.50
N GLU A 56 4.07 -13.23 -10.13
CA GLU A 56 4.74 -14.17 -11.03
C GLU A 56 5.44 -13.49 -12.23
N ILE A 57 6.10 -12.35 -11.96
CA ILE A 57 6.94 -11.69 -12.97
C ILE A 57 8.10 -12.61 -13.31
N ASP A 58 8.38 -12.78 -14.61
CA ASP A 58 9.57 -13.49 -15.06
C ASP A 58 10.81 -12.60 -14.93
N VAL A 59 11.45 -12.71 -13.76
CA VAL A 59 12.60 -11.89 -13.38
C VAL A 59 13.79 -12.10 -14.31
N ALA A 60 14.12 -13.36 -14.63
CA ALA A 60 15.27 -13.66 -15.48
C ALA A 60 15.08 -13.08 -16.89
N SER A 61 13.87 -13.18 -17.45
CA SER A 61 13.59 -12.68 -18.80
C SER A 61 13.61 -11.16 -18.89
N PHE A 62 13.01 -10.42 -17.94
CA PHE A 62 13.05 -8.96 -18.02
C PHE A 62 14.47 -8.42 -17.78
N ILE A 63 15.25 -9.04 -16.89
CA ILE A 63 16.64 -8.63 -16.66
C ILE A 63 17.50 -8.91 -17.90
N ARG A 64 17.27 -10.03 -18.59
CA ARG A 64 17.94 -10.32 -19.87
C ARG A 64 17.60 -9.29 -20.93
N ASN A 65 16.33 -8.89 -21.04
CA ASN A 65 15.93 -7.81 -21.94
C ASN A 65 16.63 -6.49 -21.63
N ILE A 66 16.84 -6.14 -20.34
CA ILE A 66 17.64 -4.96 -19.96
C ILE A 66 19.10 -5.13 -20.43
N HIS A 67 19.70 -6.30 -20.21
CA HIS A 67 21.07 -6.61 -20.63
C HIS A 67 21.25 -6.46 -22.16
N ASP A 68 20.29 -6.95 -22.94
CA ASP A 68 20.26 -6.88 -24.39
C ASP A 68 19.77 -5.51 -24.93
N LYS A 69 19.60 -4.51 -24.05
CA LYS A 69 19.12 -3.15 -24.34
C LYS A 69 17.70 -3.08 -24.92
N ASN A 70 16.91 -4.13 -24.75
CA ASN A 70 15.49 -4.20 -25.11
C ASN A 70 14.61 -3.72 -23.94
N ILE A 71 14.65 -2.43 -23.64
CA ILE A 71 13.94 -1.84 -22.48
C ILE A 71 12.42 -2.03 -22.60
N ASN A 72 11.86 -1.82 -23.78
CA ASN A 72 10.43 -2.01 -24.03
C ASN A 72 9.99 -3.47 -23.86
N GLY A 73 10.80 -4.44 -24.27
CA GLY A 73 10.53 -5.85 -24.01
C GLY A 73 10.56 -6.21 -22.52
N ALA A 74 11.51 -5.63 -21.77
CA ALA A 74 11.56 -5.79 -20.31
C ALA A 74 10.28 -5.23 -19.65
N ALA A 75 9.95 -3.97 -19.96
CA ALA A 75 8.77 -3.31 -19.42
C ALA A 75 7.47 -4.04 -19.80
N ALA A 76 7.29 -4.43 -21.05
CA ALA A 76 6.09 -5.18 -21.49
C ALA A 76 5.96 -6.52 -20.75
N GLY A 77 7.07 -7.23 -20.51
CA GLY A 77 7.10 -8.46 -19.73
C GLY A 77 6.66 -8.26 -18.28
N ILE A 78 7.16 -7.21 -17.62
CA ILE A 78 6.76 -6.81 -16.26
C ILE A 78 5.27 -6.47 -16.24
N LEU A 79 4.84 -5.54 -17.09
CA LEU A 79 3.48 -4.98 -17.09
C LEU A 79 2.41 -6.01 -17.47
N LYS A 80 2.77 -7.04 -18.25
CA LYS A 80 1.86 -8.14 -18.58
C LYS A 80 1.44 -8.93 -17.34
N GLN A 81 2.32 -9.04 -16.36
CA GLN A 81 2.07 -9.76 -15.11
C GLN A 81 1.62 -8.83 -13.99
N ASN A 82 2.16 -7.61 -13.94
CA ASN A 82 1.91 -6.60 -12.92
C ASN A 82 1.79 -5.21 -13.58
N ILE A 83 0.56 -4.75 -13.81
CA ILE A 83 0.31 -3.46 -14.47
C ILE A 83 0.74 -2.25 -13.62
N LEU A 84 0.89 -2.41 -12.30
CA LEU A 84 1.44 -1.39 -11.39
C LEU A 84 2.92 -1.68 -11.06
N GLY A 85 3.65 -2.16 -12.06
CA GLY A 85 5.06 -2.54 -11.94
C GLY A 85 5.96 -1.37 -11.55
N GLY A 86 5.58 -0.13 -11.83
CA GLY A 86 6.28 1.08 -11.44
C GLY A 86 6.17 1.39 -9.95
N SER A 87 4.96 1.31 -9.38
CA SER A 87 4.76 1.45 -7.94
C SER A 87 5.43 0.29 -7.21
N CYS A 88 5.22 -0.95 -7.66
CA CYS A 88 5.85 -2.13 -7.05
C CYS A 88 7.39 -2.07 -7.08
N ALA A 89 8.00 -1.50 -8.12
CA ALA A 89 9.45 -1.37 -8.19
C ALA A 89 10.04 -0.39 -7.15
N ARG A 90 9.20 0.44 -6.52
CA ARG A 90 9.58 1.43 -5.51
C ARG A 90 9.27 0.99 -4.08
N VAL A 91 8.27 0.12 -3.90
CA VAL A 91 7.65 -0.12 -2.59
C VAL A 91 7.57 -1.60 -2.20
N CYS A 92 7.86 -2.52 -3.13
CA CYS A 92 7.95 -3.93 -2.77
C CYS A 92 9.11 -4.16 -1.79
N PRO A 93 8.90 -4.91 -0.71
CA PRO A 93 9.98 -5.27 0.21
C PRO A 93 10.79 -6.42 -0.40
N THR A 94 11.66 -6.08 -1.36
CA THR A 94 12.44 -7.06 -2.13
C THR A 94 13.33 -7.92 -1.24
N GLU A 95 13.76 -7.38 -0.09
CA GLU A 95 14.58 -8.00 0.95
C GLU A 95 13.89 -9.11 1.73
N ILE A 96 12.57 -9.31 1.56
CA ILE A 96 11.85 -10.50 2.02
C ILE A 96 11.13 -11.23 0.87
N LEU A 97 11.38 -10.82 -0.37
CA LEU A 97 10.77 -11.36 -1.58
C LEU A 97 11.86 -11.74 -2.60
N CYS A 98 11.83 -11.14 -3.79
CA CYS A 98 12.60 -11.59 -4.94
C CYS A 98 14.11 -11.48 -4.75
N GLU A 99 14.59 -10.51 -3.97
CA GLU A 99 16.02 -10.33 -3.68
C GLU A 99 16.47 -11.24 -2.53
N ASP A 100 15.61 -11.48 -1.54
CA ASP A 100 15.90 -12.44 -0.46
C ASP A 100 16.28 -13.81 -1.02
N VAL A 101 15.46 -14.36 -1.92
CA VAL A 101 15.67 -15.71 -2.47
C VAL A 101 16.61 -15.74 -3.69
N CYS A 102 17.24 -14.62 -4.04
CA CYS A 102 18.22 -14.60 -5.12
C CYS A 102 19.39 -15.52 -4.75
N VAL A 103 19.79 -16.43 -5.67
CA VAL A 103 20.89 -17.38 -5.39
C VAL A 103 22.19 -16.68 -5.00
N ARG A 104 22.47 -15.48 -5.54
CA ARG A 104 23.64 -14.66 -5.18
C ARG A 104 23.61 -14.11 -3.75
N ASN A 105 22.42 -14.01 -3.15
CA ASN A 105 22.27 -13.60 -1.75
C ASN A 105 22.73 -14.69 -0.79
N HIS A 106 22.58 -15.96 -1.18
CA HIS A 106 22.89 -17.14 -0.35
C HIS A 106 24.20 -17.84 -0.70
N ASP A 107 24.83 -17.46 -1.83
CA ASP A 107 26.19 -17.86 -2.18
C ASP A 107 27.23 -17.02 -1.42
N ALA A 108 28.53 -17.32 -1.63
CA ALA A 108 29.65 -16.62 -1.00
C ALA A 108 29.70 -15.10 -1.28
N GLU A 109 28.95 -14.61 -2.27
CA GLU A 109 28.84 -13.19 -2.58
C GLU A 109 28.00 -12.41 -1.54
N GLY A 110 26.96 -13.04 -0.97
CA GLY A 110 26.12 -12.41 0.04
C GLY A 110 25.41 -11.12 -0.41
N GLN A 111 25.17 -10.95 -1.72
CA GLN A 111 24.54 -9.77 -2.30
C GLN A 111 23.62 -10.16 -3.46
N PRO A 112 22.31 -9.87 -3.38
CA PRO A 112 21.39 -10.20 -4.46
C PRO A 112 21.66 -9.33 -5.70
N VAL A 113 21.07 -9.76 -6.82
CA VAL A 113 20.81 -8.84 -7.95
C VAL A 113 19.79 -7.81 -7.48
N LYS A 114 19.98 -6.53 -7.82
CA LYS A 114 19.04 -5.45 -7.47
C LYS A 114 17.81 -5.46 -8.38
N ILE A 115 17.00 -6.49 -8.24
CA ILE A 115 15.81 -6.80 -9.04
C ILE A 115 14.83 -5.63 -9.01
N GLY A 116 14.55 -5.05 -7.84
CA GLY A 116 13.61 -3.92 -7.71
C GLY A 116 14.06 -2.71 -8.53
N LEU A 117 15.36 -2.36 -8.43
CA LEU A 117 15.94 -1.24 -9.18
C LEU A 117 16.05 -1.50 -10.69
N LEU A 118 16.25 -2.76 -11.11
CA LEU A 118 16.20 -3.13 -12.53
C LEU A 118 14.77 -3.07 -13.08
N GLN A 119 13.78 -3.51 -12.31
CA GLN A 119 12.37 -3.35 -12.66
C GLN A 119 12.03 -1.87 -12.81
N ARG A 120 12.47 -1.05 -11.85
CA ARG A 120 12.32 0.42 -11.88
C ARG A 120 12.98 1.02 -13.11
N TYR A 121 14.20 0.61 -13.44
CA TYR A 121 14.89 1.08 -14.63
C TYR A 121 14.09 0.78 -15.90
N ALA A 122 13.55 -0.43 -16.04
CA ALA A 122 12.76 -0.81 -17.22
C ALA A 122 11.48 0.02 -17.36
N VAL A 123 10.71 0.19 -16.29
CA VAL A 123 9.42 0.91 -16.33
C VAL A 123 9.61 2.43 -16.41
N ASP A 124 10.65 3.00 -15.81
CA ASP A 124 10.92 4.44 -15.88
C ASP A 124 11.46 4.86 -17.27
N HIS A 125 12.08 3.94 -18.01
CA HIS A 125 12.70 4.21 -19.33
C HIS A 125 11.93 3.58 -20.51
N MET A 126 10.74 3.00 -20.26
CA MET A 126 9.92 2.47 -21.33
C MET A 126 9.41 3.59 -22.23
N HIS A 127 9.34 3.33 -23.53
CA HIS A 127 8.80 4.28 -24.49
C HIS A 127 8.04 3.54 -25.60
N PHE A 128 6.71 3.52 -25.49
CA PHE A 128 5.82 2.92 -26.47
C PHE A 128 5.13 4.00 -27.30
N ALA A 129 5.01 3.79 -28.62
CA ALA A 129 4.30 4.71 -29.51
C ALA A 129 2.76 4.72 -29.27
N ALA A 130 2.24 3.64 -28.71
CA ALA A 130 0.86 3.47 -28.26
C ALA A 130 0.86 2.55 -27.03
N HIS A 131 -0.27 2.43 -26.35
CA HIS A 131 -0.39 1.50 -25.22
C HIS A 131 0.05 0.07 -25.65
N PRO A 132 0.96 -0.60 -24.91
CA PRO A 132 1.57 -1.86 -25.34
C PRO A 132 0.60 -3.06 -25.33
N PHE A 133 -0.56 -2.90 -24.68
CA PHE A 133 -1.64 -3.88 -24.68
C PHE A 133 -2.84 -3.37 -25.46
N GLN A 134 -3.52 -4.27 -26.17
CA GLN A 134 -4.73 -4.00 -26.92
C GLN A 134 -5.92 -4.70 -26.27
N ARG A 135 -7.10 -4.09 -26.37
CA ARG A 135 -8.36 -4.71 -25.97
C ARG A 135 -8.76 -5.80 -26.96
N ALA A 136 -9.30 -6.90 -26.46
CA ALA A 136 -10.03 -7.86 -27.27
C ALA A 136 -11.33 -7.25 -27.83
N ALA A 137 -12.01 -7.99 -28.72
CA ALA A 137 -13.33 -7.59 -29.21
C ALA A 137 -14.31 -7.38 -28.04
N SER A 138 -15.20 -6.39 -28.16
CA SER A 138 -16.16 -6.09 -27.11
C SER A 138 -17.01 -7.32 -26.78
N THR A 139 -17.10 -7.64 -25.50
CA THR A 139 -17.95 -8.72 -24.97
C THR A 139 -19.40 -8.27 -24.77
N GLY A 140 -19.66 -6.96 -24.84
CA GLY A 140 -20.93 -6.35 -24.45
C GLY A 140 -21.21 -6.39 -22.93
N LYS A 141 -20.23 -6.80 -22.11
CA LYS A 141 -20.36 -6.91 -20.65
C LYS A 141 -19.81 -5.68 -19.95
N THR A 142 -20.52 -5.27 -18.91
CA THR A 142 -20.17 -4.12 -18.07
C THR A 142 -19.89 -4.57 -16.64
N ILE A 143 -18.79 -4.10 -16.05
CA ILE A 143 -18.37 -4.50 -14.70
C ILE A 143 -18.20 -3.25 -13.83
N ALA A 144 -18.78 -3.28 -12.63
CA ALA A 144 -18.53 -2.29 -11.59
C ALA A 144 -17.36 -2.72 -10.70
N ILE A 145 -16.48 -1.79 -10.39
CA ILE A 145 -15.39 -1.97 -9.43
C ILE A 145 -15.55 -0.94 -8.32
N VAL A 146 -15.57 -1.37 -7.07
CA VAL A 146 -15.62 -0.45 -5.92
C VAL A 146 -14.23 -0.38 -5.28
N GLY A 147 -13.61 0.81 -5.36
CA GLY A 147 -12.25 1.09 -4.92
C GLY A 147 -11.25 1.15 -6.08
N ALA A 148 -10.59 2.30 -6.26
CA ALA A 148 -9.54 2.54 -7.25
C ALA A 148 -8.13 2.37 -6.67
N GLY A 149 -7.97 1.47 -5.70
CA GLY A 149 -6.66 1.02 -5.21
C GLY A 149 -6.00 0.01 -6.16
N PRO A 150 -4.81 -0.53 -5.78
CA PRO A 150 -4.05 -1.45 -6.63
C PRO A 150 -4.83 -2.66 -7.15
N ALA A 151 -5.68 -3.27 -6.32
CA ALA A 151 -6.51 -4.40 -6.71
C ALA A 151 -7.58 -4.01 -7.75
N GLY A 152 -8.30 -2.91 -7.52
CA GLY A 152 -9.33 -2.42 -8.43
C GLY A 152 -8.76 -2.01 -9.78
N LEU A 153 -7.66 -1.26 -9.80
CA LEU A 153 -6.97 -0.83 -11.02
C LEU A 153 -6.44 -2.03 -11.83
N SER A 154 -5.83 -3.01 -11.17
CA SER A 154 -5.35 -4.24 -11.82
C SER A 154 -6.51 -5.05 -12.42
N CYS A 155 -7.61 -5.18 -11.67
CA CYS A 155 -8.82 -5.84 -12.13
C CYS A 155 -9.41 -5.14 -13.35
N ALA A 156 -9.54 -3.81 -13.30
CA ALA A 156 -10.06 -2.99 -14.38
C ALA A 156 -9.25 -3.15 -15.67
N HIS A 157 -7.93 -3.01 -15.57
CA HIS A 157 -7.06 -3.15 -16.73
C HIS A 157 -7.16 -4.55 -17.34
N ARG A 158 -7.15 -5.61 -16.52
CA ARG A 158 -7.25 -6.98 -17.02
C ARG A 158 -8.62 -7.25 -17.67
N LEU A 159 -9.72 -6.74 -17.12
CA LEU A 159 -11.05 -6.86 -17.72
C LEU A 159 -11.14 -6.08 -19.04
N ALA A 160 -10.59 -4.86 -19.10
CA ALA A 160 -10.55 -4.05 -20.32
C ALA A 160 -9.73 -4.73 -21.43
N MET A 161 -8.58 -5.32 -21.11
CA MET A 161 -7.80 -6.16 -22.04
C MET A 161 -8.64 -7.30 -22.62
N LEU A 162 -9.55 -7.88 -21.83
CA LEU A 162 -10.41 -8.99 -22.23
C LEU A 162 -11.70 -8.54 -22.96
N GLY A 163 -11.81 -7.25 -23.31
CA GLY A 163 -12.90 -6.71 -24.13
C GLY A 163 -14.13 -6.25 -23.34
N HIS A 164 -14.06 -6.22 -22.01
CA HIS A 164 -15.14 -5.69 -21.18
C HIS A 164 -15.06 -4.18 -21.03
N ASP A 165 -16.18 -3.53 -20.71
CA ASP A 165 -16.22 -2.14 -20.26
C ASP A 165 -16.34 -2.08 -18.73
N VAL A 166 -15.58 -1.18 -18.10
CA VAL A 166 -15.42 -1.15 -16.64
C VAL A 166 -15.70 0.26 -16.11
N VAL A 167 -16.46 0.33 -15.00
CA VAL A 167 -16.65 1.57 -14.24
C VAL A 167 -16.10 1.36 -12.82
N ILE A 168 -15.12 2.16 -12.44
CA ILE A 168 -14.53 2.19 -11.10
C ILE A 168 -15.21 3.29 -10.29
N PHE A 169 -15.67 2.96 -9.08
CA PHE A 169 -16.26 3.87 -8.11
C PHE A 169 -15.24 4.07 -6.99
N GLU A 170 -14.74 5.30 -6.84
CA GLU A 170 -13.70 5.68 -5.88
C GLU A 170 -14.26 6.64 -4.83
N LYS A 171 -13.94 6.41 -3.56
CA LYS A 171 -14.37 7.25 -2.44
C LYS A 171 -13.68 8.62 -2.47
N GLU A 172 -12.39 8.63 -2.72
CA GLU A 172 -11.55 9.83 -2.68
C GLU A 172 -11.62 10.65 -3.97
N ASP A 173 -10.96 11.81 -3.98
CA ASP A 173 -10.92 12.73 -5.13
C ASP A 173 -10.06 12.22 -6.30
N LYS A 174 -9.02 11.45 -5.99
CA LYS A 174 -8.09 10.83 -6.93
C LYS A 174 -8.05 9.31 -6.75
N ALA A 175 -7.87 8.60 -7.85
CA ALA A 175 -7.61 7.15 -7.84
C ALA A 175 -6.20 6.83 -7.32
N GLY A 176 -5.97 5.58 -6.91
CA GLY A 176 -4.66 5.06 -6.51
C GLY A 176 -4.63 4.44 -5.11
N GLY A 177 -5.65 4.66 -4.29
CA GLY A 177 -5.72 4.13 -2.93
C GLY A 177 -4.45 4.44 -2.12
N LEU A 178 -3.89 3.46 -1.41
CA LEU A 178 -2.68 3.69 -0.62
C LEU A 178 -1.46 4.09 -1.45
N ASN A 179 -1.37 3.78 -2.75
CA ASN A 179 -0.27 4.30 -3.57
C ASN A 179 -0.35 5.84 -3.68
N GLU A 180 -1.56 6.40 -3.74
CA GLU A 180 -1.80 7.84 -3.81
C GLU A 180 -1.82 8.52 -2.44
N TYR A 181 -2.37 7.86 -1.41
CA TYR A 181 -2.62 8.49 -0.10
C TYR A 181 -1.83 7.89 1.07
N GLY A 182 -1.27 6.69 0.96
CA GLY A 182 -0.74 5.93 2.10
C GLY A 182 0.75 5.66 2.11
N ILE A 183 1.39 5.50 0.95
CA ILE A 183 2.83 5.22 0.83
C ILE A 183 3.61 6.51 1.07
N ALA A 184 4.65 6.49 1.90
CA ALA A 184 5.42 7.70 2.22
C ALA A 184 5.83 8.54 0.98
N LYS A 185 5.75 9.88 1.10
CA LYS A 185 6.07 10.82 0.01
C LYS A 185 7.48 10.62 -0.56
N TYR A 186 8.43 10.19 0.27
CA TYR A 186 9.81 9.91 -0.15
C TYR A 186 10.02 8.55 -0.86
N LYS A 187 9.02 7.66 -0.86
CA LYS A 187 9.05 6.37 -1.59
C LYS A 187 8.39 6.46 -2.96
N LEU A 188 7.37 7.32 -3.07
CA LEU A 188 6.62 7.53 -4.30
C LEU A 188 6.55 9.04 -4.61
N THR A 189 7.58 9.53 -5.31
CA THR A 189 7.78 10.95 -5.67
C THR A 189 7.15 11.31 -7.01
N ASP A 190 7.21 12.59 -7.37
CA ASP A 190 6.91 13.11 -8.72
C ASP A 190 5.53 12.75 -9.26
N ASP A 191 4.53 12.65 -8.38
CA ASP A 191 3.16 12.27 -8.73
C ASP A 191 3.08 10.93 -9.50
N PHE A 192 4.01 10.01 -9.18
CA PHE A 192 4.17 8.77 -9.95
C PHE A 192 2.92 7.89 -9.94
N ALA A 193 2.16 7.85 -8.84
CA ALA A 193 0.91 7.09 -8.77
C ALA A 193 -0.07 7.52 -9.87
N GLN A 194 -0.30 8.82 -10.03
CA GLN A 194 -1.21 9.33 -11.07
C GLN A 194 -0.67 9.06 -12.47
N LYS A 195 0.64 9.25 -12.70
CA LYS A 195 1.28 8.91 -14.00
C LYS A 195 1.11 7.45 -14.38
N GLU A 196 1.21 6.54 -13.41
CA GLU A 196 1.02 5.11 -13.63
C GLU A 196 -0.45 4.77 -13.91
N ILE A 197 -1.38 5.46 -13.26
CA ILE A 197 -2.83 5.32 -13.51
C ILE A 197 -3.18 5.85 -14.91
N ASP A 198 -2.66 7.00 -15.31
CA ASP A 198 -2.87 7.57 -16.65
C ASP A 198 -2.38 6.61 -17.74
N PHE A 199 -1.19 6.01 -17.53
CA PHE A 199 -0.68 4.97 -18.41
C PHE A 199 -1.63 3.77 -18.51
N LEU A 200 -2.11 3.26 -17.36
CA LEU A 200 -3.04 2.14 -17.28
C LEU A 200 -4.37 2.43 -18.00
N LEU A 201 -4.92 3.63 -17.82
CA LEU A 201 -6.17 4.06 -18.46
C LEU A 201 -6.03 4.24 -19.97
N GLY A 202 -4.80 4.41 -20.47
CA GLY A 202 -4.48 4.51 -21.89
C GLY A 202 -4.92 3.31 -22.74
N ILE A 203 -5.24 2.16 -22.13
CA ILE A 203 -5.85 1.01 -22.83
C ILE A 203 -7.30 1.29 -23.31
N GLY A 204 -8.01 2.22 -22.65
CA GLY A 204 -9.42 2.53 -22.89
C GLY A 204 -10.40 1.50 -22.29
N GLY A 205 -11.71 1.83 -22.32
CA GLY A 205 -12.76 0.97 -21.76
C GLY A 205 -12.88 0.97 -20.24
N ILE A 206 -12.25 1.96 -19.58
CA ILE A 206 -12.28 2.15 -18.12
C ILE A 206 -12.74 3.58 -17.84
N GLU A 207 -13.79 3.71 -17.05
CA GLU A 207 -14.27 4.98 -16.48
C GLU A 207 -13.99 5.00 -14.98
N ILE A 208 -13.56 6.14 -14.43
CA ILE A 208 -13.43 6.34 -12.97
C ILE A 208 -14.42 7.42 -12.52
N ARG A 209 -15.22 7.09 -11.51
CA ARG A 209 -16.16 8.00 -10.83
C ARG A 209 -15.72 8.18 -9.38
N CYS A 210 -15.13 9.33 -9.09
CA CYS A 210 -14.70 9.72 -7.75
C CYS A 210 -15.87 10.17 -6.86
N ARG A 211 -15.62 10.30 -5.55
CA ARG A 211 -16.62 10.68 -4.52
C ARG A 211 -17.82 9.73 -4.44
N GLN A 212 -17.58 8.45 -4.68
CA GLN A 212 -18.58 7.38 -4.63
C GLN A 212 -18.25 6.47 -3.43
N VAL A 213 -19.08 6.55 -2.39
CA VAL A 213 -18.86 5.91 -1.10
C VAL A 213 -19.91 4.83 -0.88
N LEU A 214 -19.44 3.58 -0.85
CA LEU A 214 -20.29 2.41 -0.64
C LEU A 214 -20.92 2.42 0.76
N GLY A 215 -22.24 2.26 0.83
CA GLY A 215 -23.02 2.37 2.07
C GLY A 215 -23.56 3.78 2.34
N GLU A 216 -23.09 4.79 1.61
CA GLU A 216 -23.62 6.15 1.64
C GLU A 216 -24.33 6.48 0.32
N ASN A 217 -23.66 7.19 -0.60
CA ASN A 217 -24.22 7.59 -1.89
C ASN A 217 -24.10 6.53 -3.00
N LEU A 218 -23.49 5.38 -2.70
CA LEU A 218 -23.39 4.22 -3.57
C LEU A 218 -23.91 2.98 -2.85
N GLN A 219 -24.76 2.19 -3.52
CA GLN A 219 -25.38 0.99 -2.93
C GLN A 219 -25.00 -0.26 -3.74
N LEU A 220 -24.53 -1.30 -3.07
CA LEU A 220 -24.10 -2.56 -3.67
C LEU A 220 -25.23 -3.24 -4.42
N ARG A 221 -26.46 -3.18 -3.89
CA ARG A 221 -27.65 -3.71 -4.56
C ARG A 221 -27.85 -3.10 -5.94
N ASP A 222 -27.65 -1.79 -6.04
CA ASP A 222 -27.92 -1.06 -7.29
C ASP A 222 -26.83 -1.37 -8.31
N LEU A 223 -25.56 -1.48 -7.87
CA LEU A 223 -24.46 -1.96 -8.71
C LEU A 223 -24.70 -3.40 -9.19
N HIS A 224 -25.11 -4.29 -8.29
CA HIS A 224 -25.37 -5.69 -8.60
C HIS A 224 -26.52 -5.86 -9.60
N ALA A 225 -27.50 -4.94 -9.61
CA ALA A 225 -28.59 -4.94 -10.58
C ALA A 225 -28.23 -4.31 -11.93
N GLN A 226 -27.29 -3.36 -11.96
CA GLN A 226 -26.96 -2.57 -13.16
C GLN A 226 -25.80 -3.12 -13.98
N TYR A 227 -24.90 -3.88 -13.35
CA TYR A 227 -23.68 -4.41 -13.98
C TYR A 227 -23.70 -5.93 -14.01
N ASP A 228 -23.03 -6.53 -15.00
CA ASP A 228 -22.97 -7.99 -15.14
C ASP A 228 -22.17 -8.66 -14.01
N ALA A 229 -21.23 -7.93 -13.40
CA ALA A 229 -20.49 -8.34 -12.20
C ALA A 229 -20.03 -7.12 -11.39
N VAL A 230 -19.73 -7.36 -10.11
CA VAL A 230 -19.14 -6.37 -9.20
C VAL A 230 -17.86 -6.93 -8.58
N PHE A 231 -16.78 -6.15 -8.57
CA PHE A 231 -15.55 -6.45 -7.84
C PHE A 231 -15.33 -5.43 -6.71
N LEU A 232 -15.10 -5.93 -5.49
CA LEU A 232 -14.87 -5.15 -4.28
C LEU A 232 -13.36 -5.11 -3.98
N GLY A 233 -12.74 -3.96 -4.26
CA GLY A 233 -11.34 -3.64 -3.95
C GLY A 233 -11.23 -2.60 -2.85
N LEU A 234 -11.96 -2.80 -1.74
CA LEU A 234 -12.22 -1.78 -0.72
C LEU A 234 -11.00 -1.41 0.16
N GLY A 235 -9.98 -2.28 0.18
CA GLY A 235 -8.87 -2.15 1.12
C GLY A 235 -9.32 -2.22 2.59
N LEU A 236 -8.51 -1.66 3.49
CA LEU A 236 -8.80 -1.57 4.92
C LEU A 236 -8.76 -0.09 5.36
N GLY A 237 -9.89 0.60 5.31
CA GLY A 237 -9.96 2.05 5.56
C GLY A 237 -9.98 2.45 7.04
N ALA A 238 -10.48 1.58 7.93
CA ALA A 238 -10.66 1.92 9.33
C ALA A 238 -9.38 1.65 10.14
N SER A 239 -8.96 2.61 10.97
CA SER A 239 -7.84 2.42 11.89
C SER A 239 -8.28 1.79 13.20
N ARG A 240 -7.51 0.81 13.70
CA ARG A 240 -7.81 0.17 14.99
C ARG A 240 -7.75 1.16 16.16
N LYS A 241 -8.59 0.91 17.17
CA LYS A 241 -8.63 1.69 18.41
C LYS A 241 -7.70 1.09 19.48
N LEU A 242 -7.11 1.94 20.29
CA LEU A 242 -6.35 1.58 21.49
C LEU A 242 -7.26 1.08 22.60
N GLY A 243 -8.51 1.57 22.64
CA GLY A 243 -9.47 1.25 23.69
C GLY A 243 -9.19 1.96 25.01
N LEU A 244 -8.56 3.13 24.94
CA LEU A 244 -8.18 3.94 26.10
C LEU A 244 -9.10 5.15 26.26
N THR A 245 -9.32 5.59 27.50
CA THR A 245 -9.95 6.89 27.76
C THR A 245 -9.08 8.02 27.20
N GLY A 246 -9.71 8.98 26.54
CA GLY A 246 -9.02 10.12 25.92
C GLY A 246 -8.42 9.82 24.54
N GLU A 247 -8.78 8.70 23.91
CA GLU A 247 -8.30 8.35 22.57
C GLU A 247 -8.76 9.34 21.49
N ASP A 248 -9.86 10.06 21.69
CA ASP A 248 -10.36 11.08 20.76
C ASP A 248 -9.81 12.50 21.04
N ALA A 249 -8.79 12.62 21.90
CA ALA A 249 -8.23 13.91 22.30
C ALA A 249 -7.47 14.61 21.15
N PRO A 250 -7.54 15.96 21.05
CA PRO A 250 -6.73 16.72 20.10
C PRO A 250 -5.23 16.43 20.27
N GLY A 251 -4.58 16.00 19.19
CA GLY A 251 -3.19 15.51 19.21
C GLY A 251 -3.05 14.00 19.06
N LEU A 252 -4.12 13.22 19.19
CA LEU A 252 -4.12 11.76 18.97
C LEU A 252 -4.94 11.43 17.72
N LEU A 253 -4.31 10.80 16.72
CA LEU A 253 -4.95 10.46 15.45
C LEU A 253 -4.36 9.21 14.82
N ALA A 254 -4.99 8.71 13.76
CA ALA A 254 -4.42 7.64 12.95
C ALA A 254 -3.25 8.17 12.10
N ALA A 255 -2.20 7.35 11.98
CA ALA A 255 -1.04 7.70 11.16
C ALA A 255 -1.41 7.90 9.69
N VAL A 256 -2.28 7.05 9.15
CA VAL A 256 -2.72 7.10 7.74
C VAL A 256 -3.39 8.43 7.38
N ASP A 257 -4.13 9.05 8.30
CA ASP A 257 -4.81 10.33 8.05
C ASP A 257 -3.80 11.47 7.86
N TYR A 258 -2.72 11.47 8.65
CA TYR A 258 -1.65 12.45 8.50
C TYR A 258 -0.81 12.19 7.25
N ILE A 259 -0.49 10.92 6.96
CA ILE A 259 0.23 10.56 5.73
C ILE A 259 -0.55 11.02 4.51
N ALA A 260 -1.88 10.79 4.48
CA ALA A 260 -2.74 11.26 3.41
C ALA A 260 -2.72 12.78 3.30
N ALA A 261 -2.88 13.51 4.41
CA ALA A 261 -2.80 14.97 4.41
C ALA A 261 -1.45 15.50 3.91
N LEU A 262 -0.34 14.89 4.34
CA LEU A 262 1.02 15.24 3.91
C LEU A 262 1.20 15.03 2.41
N ARG A 263 0.75 13.88 1.89
CA ARG A 263 0.89 13.55 0.47
C ARG A 263 0.09 14.49 -0.42
N GLN A 264 -1.10 14.88 0.03
CA GLN A 264 -1.99 15.78 -0.70
C GLN A 264 -1.72 17.27 -0.45
N ALA A 265 -0.74 17.62 0.38
CA ALA A 265 -0.38 19.01 0.62
C ALA A 265 0.46 19.59 -0.53
N ASP A 266 0.00 20.72 -1.08
CA ASP A 266 0.75 21.56 -2.03
C ASP A 266 1.85 22.37 -1.31
N ASP A 267 1.60 22.74 -0.04
CA ASP A 267 2.52 23.46 0.82
C ASP A 267 2.79 22.67 2.11
N LEU A 268 3.99 22.09 2.21
CA LEU A 268 4.44 21.35 3.39
C LEU A 268 4.64 22.26 4.59
N ALA A 269 4.94 23.55 4.38
CA ALA A 269 5.10 24.52 5.47
C ALA A 269 3.75 24.88 6.12
N ALA A 270 2.62 24.54 5.50
CA ALA A 270 1.29 24.72 6.08
C ALA A 270 0.84 23.53 6.96
N LEU A 271 1.57 22.42 6.98
CA LEU A 271 1.21 21.26 7.79
C LEU A 271 1.50 21.53 9.27
N PRO A 272 0.63 21.12 10.21
CA PRO A 272 0.92 21.18 11.64
C PRO A 272 1.95 20.09 11.99
N VAL A 273 3.03 20.46 12.69
CA VAL A 273 4.12 19.55 13.04
C VAL A 273 4.39 19.62 14.54
N PRO A 274 4.30 18.48 15.26
CA PRO A 274 4.65 18.44 16.68
C PRO A 274 6.16 18.62 16.87
N LYS A 275 6.59 19.22 17.98
CA LYS A 275 8.01 19.18 18.35
C LYS A 275 8.40 17.79 18.79
N ARG A 276 7.53 17.13 19.56
CA ARG A 276 7.72 15.76 20.05
C ARG A 276 6.57 14.89 19.59
N ALA A 277 6.87 13.83 18.84
CA ALA A 277 5.88 12.89 18.34
C ALA A 277 6.09 11.49 18.94
N ILE A 278 4.98 10.82 19.26
CA ILE A 278 4.95 9.38 19.50
C ILE A 278 4.27 8.70 18.31
N VAL A 279 4.87 7.63 17.79
CA VAL A 279 4.22 6.76 16.79
C VAL A 279 4.04 5.38 17.41
N ILE A 280 2.81 4.91 17.53
CA ILE A 280 2.50 3.60 18.14
C ILE A 280 2.39 2.55 17.04
N GLY A 281 3.30 1.59 17.02
CA GLY A 281 3.32 0.53 16.02
C GLY A 281 4.72 0.13 15.61
N ALA A 282 4.84 -0.86 14.74
CA ALA A 282 6.11 -1.38 14.25
C ALA A 282 6.04 -2.01 12.85
N GLY A 283 5.03 -1.63 12.07
CA GLY A 283 4.91 -1.98 10.65
C GLY A 283 5.35 -0.82 9.76
N ASN A 284 5.27 -1.01 8.44
CA ASN A 284 5.69 -0.01 7.45
C ASN A 284 5.01 1.34 7.66
N THR A 285 3.71 1.37 7.95
CA THR A 285 2.99 2.62 8.28
C THR A 285 3.59 3.37 9.48
N ALA A 286 4.07 2.65 10.50
CA ALA A 286 4.68 3.28 11.68
C ALA A 286 6.05 3.89 11.33
N ILE A 287 6.85 3.17 10.55
CA ILE A 287 8.15 3.67 10.04
C ILE A 287 7.93 4.89 9.15
N ASP A 288 7.03 4.79 8.18
CA ASP A 288 6.70 5.86 7.24
C ASP A 288 6.18 7.11 7.97
N MET A 289 5.31 6.95 8.95
CA MET A 289 4.83 8.06 9.77
C MET A 289 5.99 8.72 10.54
N ALA A 290 6.82 7.93 11.21
CA ALA A 290 7.90 8.44 12.04
C ALA A 290 8.95 9.20 11.23
N VAL A 291 9.36 8.63 10.09
CA VAL A 291 10.35 9.24 9.19
C VAL A 291 9.80 10.53 8.58
N GLN A 292 8.54 10.55 8.14
CA GLN A 292 7.96 11.74 7.53
C GLN A 292 7.82 12.91 8.52
N ILE A 293 7.43 12.65 9.77
CA ILE A 293 7.39 13.70 10.81
C ILE A 293 8.77 14.23 11.14
N GLN A 294 9.79 13.36 11.19
CA GLN A 294 11.16 13.83 11.35
C GLN A 294 11.59 14.74 10.19
N ARG A 295 11.31 14.33 8.94
CA ARG A 295 11.65 15.11 7.74
C ARG A 295 10.92 16.46 7.66
N LEU A 296 9.74 16.57 8.26
CA LEU A 296 9.02 17.83 8.41
C LEU A 296 9.59 18.75 9.51
N GLY A 297 10.55 18.27 10.31
CA GLY A 297 11.28 19.09 11.29
C GLY A 297 10.86 18.90 12.75
N ALA A 298 10.22 17.79 13.11
CA ALA A 298 10.04 17.44 14.51
C ALA A 298 11.39 17.30 15.24
N GLU A 299 11.45 17.78 16.48
CA GLU A 299 12.67 17.76 17.31
C GLU A 299 12.95 16.34 17.86
N GLU A 300 11.91 15.61 18.27
CA GLU A 300 12.01 14.22 18.76
C GLU A 300 10.85 13.37 18.23
N VAL A 301 11.16 12.26 17.56
CA VAL A 301 10.18 11.25 17.16
C VAL A 301 10.50 9.92 17.83
N THR A 302 9.56 9.43 18.65
CA THR A 302 9.68 8.12 19.32
C THR A 302 8.64 7.14 18.78
N LEU A 303 9.11 6.12 18.05
CA LEU A 303 8.31 4.96 17.69
C LEU A 303 8.27 4.00 18.89
N VAL A 304 7.07 3.64 19.35
CA VAL A 304 6.87 2.78 20.51
C VAL A 304 6.20 1.47 20.10
N TYR A 305 6.81 0.35 20.50
CA TYR A 305 6.32 -0.99 20.19
C TYR A 305 6.22 -1.88 21.43
N ARG A 306 5.11 -2.63 21.51
CA ARG A 306 4.78 -3.49 22.65
C ARG A 306 5.61 -4.76 22.76
N ARG A 307 6.41 -5.12 21.75
CA ARG A 307 7.32 -6.28 21.77
C ARG A 307 8.74 -5.83 21.43
N GLY A 308 9.68 -6.78 21.37
CA GLY A 308 11.06 -6.55 20.94
C GLY A 308 11.22 -6.29 19.43
N PHE A 309 12.43 -5.88 19.04
CA PHE A 309 12.82 -5.58 17.66
C PHE A 309 12.59 -6.78 16.71
N ASP A 310 12.92 -7.99 17.14
CA ASP A 310 12.78 -9.21 16.32
C ASP A 310 11.32 -9.55 15.98
N ALA A 311 10.36 -8.94 16.70
CA ALA A 311 8.93 -9.14 16.48
C ALA A 311 8.27 -7.98 15.71
N MET A 312 9.04 -7.03 15.19
CA MET A 312 8.53 -5.97 14.32
C MET A 312 8.11 -6.56 12.98
N THR A 313 7.04 -6.03 12.39
CA THR A 313 6.60 -6.45 11.05
C THR A 313 7.24 -5.62 9.94
N ALA A 314 7.73 -4.41 10.26
CA ALA A 314 8.63 -3.67 9.39
C ALA A 314 9.95 -4.43 9.24
N THR A 315 10.41 -4.54 8.00
CA THR A 315 11.67 -5.23 7.68
C THR A 315 12.87 -4.54 8.30
N HIS A 316 14.00 -5.24 8.39
CA HIS A 316 15.24 -4.61 8.86
C HIS A 316 15.66 -3.42 7.99
N HIS A 317 15.40 -3.48 6.68
CA HIS A 317 15.62 -2.36 5.77
C HIS A 317 14.83 -1.12 6.17
N GLU A 318 13.53 -1.26 6.45
CA GLU A 318 12.65 -0.18 6.93
C GLU A 318 13.10 0.36 8.30
N GLN A 319 13.53 -0.53 9.20
CA GLN A 319 14.09 -0.11 10.49
C GLN A 319 15.38 0.71 10.34
N ASP A 320 16.24 0.36 9.38
CA ASP A 320 17.47 1.11 9.11
C ASP A 320 17.18 2.49 8.49
N ILE A 321 16.13 2.61 7.68
CA ILE A 321 15.63 3.91 7.20
C ILE A 321 15.19 4.77 8.39
N ALA A 322 14.43 4.22 9.35
CA ALA A 322 14.05 4.95 10.56
C ALA A 322 15.27 5.43 11.37
N LYS A 323 16.27 4.56 11.59
CA LYS A 323 17.52 4.93 12.28
C LYS A 323 18.30 6.02 11.55
N ALA A 324 18.41 5.92 10.22
CA ALA A 324 19.09 6.92 9.39
C ALA A 324 18.40 8.30 9.46
N ASN A 325 17.10 8.31 9.75
CA ASN A 325 16.31 9.52 10.00
C ASN A 325 16.15 9.79 11.51
N GLN A 326 17.05 9.30 12.36
CA GLN A 326 17.12 9.64 13.79
C GLN A 326 15.84 9.33 14.60
N VAL A 327 14.98 8.44 14.10
CA VAL A 327 13.79 7.99 14.82
C VAL A 327 14.23 7.14 16.02
N ARG A 328 13.82 7.53 17.22
CA ARG A 328 14.02 6.73 18.43
C ARG A 328 13.05 5.57 18.45
N MET A 329 13.54 4.35 18.59
CA MET A 329 12.69 3.16 18.71
C MET A 329 12.70 2.63 20.15
N LEU A 330 11.53 2.59 20.76
CA LEU A 330 11.29 2.14 22.12
C LEU A 330 10.45 0.86 22.10
N THR A 331 11.10 -0.27 22.32
CA THR A 331 10.44 -1.59 22.38
C THR A 331 10.01 -1.96 23.81
N TRP A 332 9.22 -3.04 23.93
CA TRP A 332 8.72 -3.56 25.19
C TRP A 332 7.88 -2.57 26.00
N ALA A 333 7.07 -1.77 25.31
CA ALA A 333 6.22 -0.75 25.92
C ALA A 333 4.83 -0.73 25.27
N GLN A 334 3.78 -0.88 26.07
CA GLN A 334 2.40 -0.82 25.59
C GLN A 334 1.68 0.42 26.14
N PRO A 335 0.83 1.09 25.33
CA PRO A 335 0.03 2.23 25.79
C PRO A 335 -0.83 1.86 27.00
N GLN A 336 -0.85 2.74 28.02
CA GLN A 336 -1.66 2.57 29.22
C GLN A 336 -2.62 3.77 29.44
N GLN A 337 -2.16 5.00 29.18
CA GLN A 337 -2.98 6.20 29.38
C GLN A 337 -2.53 7.34 28.47
N VAL A 338 -3.49 8.04 27.86
CA VAL A 338 -3.24 9.32 27.17
C VAL A 338 -3.10 10.42 28.23
N LEU A 339 -2.01 11.18 28.20
CA LEU A 339 -1.78 12.28 29.14
C LEU A 339 -2.24 13.58 28.48
N LEU A 340 -3.11 14.32 29.17
CA LEU A 340 -3.76 15.52 28.65
C LEU A 340 -3.45 16.74 29.51
N ASP A 341 -3.42 17.92 28.88
CA ASP A 341 -3.40 19.21 29.58
C ASP A 341 -4.79 19.60 30.12
N THR A 342 -4.87 20.77 30.75
CA THR A 342 -6.12 21.33 31.28
C THR A 342 -7.15 21.70 30.20
N ALA A 343 -6.73 21.84 28.94
CA ALA A 343 -7.59 22.07 27.79
C ALA A 343 -7.99 20.76 27.07
N GLY A 344 -7.56 19.60 27.58
CA GLY A 344 -7.85 18.29 27.01
C GLY A 344 -6.97 17.88 25.82
N LYS A 345 -5.85 18.57 25.57
CA LYS A 345 -4.92 18.28 24.48
C LYS A 345 -3.82 17.34 24.92
N VAL A 346 -3.27 16.56 23.99
CA VAL A 346 -2.15 15.64 24.25
C VAL A 346 -0.92 16.39 24.74
N VAL A 347 -0.33 15.90 25.85
CA VAL A 347 1.00 16.30 26.35
C VAL A 347 1.95 15.10 26.52
N GLY A 348 1.46 13.89 26.25
CA GLY A 348 2.26 12.67 26.26
C GLY A 348 1.40 11.41 26.38
N MET A 349 2.08 10.29 26.61
CA MET A 349 1.44 9.01 26.86
C MET A 349 2.20 8.24 27.94
N ARG A 350 1.45 7.64 28.86
CA ARG A 350 1.96 6.66 29.82
C ARG A 350 1.99 5.29 29.16
N PHE A 351 3.11 4.62 29.33
CA PHE A 351 3.32 3.25 28.89
C PHE A 351 3.56 2.34 30.08
N GLU A 352 3.16 1.08 29.90
CA GLU A 352 3.56 -0.01 30.79
C GLU A 352 4.65 -0.84 30.09
N LYS A 353 5.74 -1.16 30.80
CA LYS A 353 6.75 -2.09 30.28
C LYS A 353 6.15 -3.47 30.11
N THR A 354 6.48 -4.13 29.02
CA THR A 354 6.01 -5.48 28.70
C THR A 354 7.13 -6.50 28.71
N ARG A 355 6.74 -7.78 28.82
CA ARG A 355 7.62 -8.93 28.65
C ARG A 355 6.84 -10.11 28.09
N MET A 356 7.55 -11.06 27.50
CA MET A 356 6.96 -12.35 27.15
C MET A 356 6.86 -13.24 28.39
N GLN A 357 5.69 -13.80 28.63
CA GLN A 357 5.47 -14.92 29.55
C GLN A 357 5.08 -16.13 28.71
N GLY A 358 6.08 -16.94 28.35
CA GLY A 358 5.93 -17.94 27.29
C GLY A 358 5.63 -17.26 25.95
N THR A 359 4.51 -17.63 25.31
CA THR A 359 4.06 -17.05 24.04
C THR A 359 3.13 -15.85 24.22
N ARG A 360 2.71 -15.53 25.45
CA ARG A 360 1.79 -14.42 25.74
C ARG A 360 2.57 -13.17 26.13
N LEU A 361 2.17 -12.03 25.57
CA LEU A 361 2.66 -10.73 26.01
C LEU A 361 1.96 -10.33 27.32
N ALA A 362 2.74 -9.92 28.32
CA ALA A 362 2.23 -9.48 29.62
C ALA A 362 2.84 -8.14 30.02
N GLY A 363 2.03 -7.31 30.68
CA GLY A 363 2.50 -6.12 31.38
C GLY A 363 3.31 -6.49 32.62
N THR A 364 4.25 -5.64 33.01
CA THR A 364 5.10 -5.82 34.19
C THR A 364 4.60 -5.06 35.41
N GLY A 365 3.63 -4.17 35.25
CA GLY A 365 3.21 -3.20 36.25
C GLY A 365 4.12 -1.97 36.38
N GLU A 366 5.32 -2.00 35.80
CA GLU A 366 6.21 -0.84 35.77
C GLU A 366 5.76 0.13 34.68
N THR A 367 5.57 1.40 35.04
CA THR A 367 5.05 2.44 34.15
C THR A 367 6.03 3.60 34.01
N PHE A 368 5.98 4.27 32.87
CA PHE A 368 6.76 5.47 32.60
C PHE A 368 6.04 6.33 31.57
N ASP A 369 6.35 7.63 31.57
CA ASP A 369 5.71 8.61 30.70
C ASP A 369 6.67 9.03 29.58
N VAL A 370 6.15 9.16 28.38
CA VAL A 370 6.85 9.77 27.24
C VAL A 370 6.09 11.03 26.87
N ALA A 371 6.77 12.17 26.92
CA ALA A 371 6.17 13.45 26.59
C ALA A 371 6.05 13.62 25.07
N ALA A 372 4.92 14.14 24.60
CA ALA A 372 4.66 14.35 23.18
C ALA A 372 3.58 15.41 22.99
N ASP A 373 3.64 16.11 21.86
CA ASP A 373 2.62 17.08 21.47
C ASP A 373 1.63 16.43 20.48
N ALA A 374 2.00 15.31 19.86
CA ALA A 374 1.09 14.47 19.08
C ALA A 374 1.44 12.98 19.18
N ILE A 375 0.42 12.13 19.01
CA ILE A 375 0.49 10.68 19.03
C ILE A 375 -0.19 10.12 17.77
N PHE A 376 0.56 9.37 16.96
CA PHE A 376 0.06 8.75 15.73
C PHE A 376 -0.11 7.24 15.91
N LYS A 377 -1.33 6.74 15.72
CA LYS A 377 -1.64 5.31 15.81
C LYS A 377 -1.37 4.62 14.47
N ALA A 378 -0.46 3.65 14.47
CA ALA A 378 -0.14 2.77 13.35
C ALA A 378 -0.21 1.29 13.78
N ILE A 379 -1.33 0.94 14.44
CA ILE A 379 -1.54 -0.37 15.09
C ILE A 379 -2.37 -1.35 14.22
N GLY A 380 -2.44 -1.10 12.91
CA GLY A 380 -3.18 -1.89 11.94
C GLY A 380 -4.53 -1.27 11.57
N GLN A 381 -5.03 -1.71 10.42
CA GLN A 381 -6.30 -1.29 9.84
C GLN A 381 -7.30 -2.46 9.80
N SER A 382 -8.57 -2.15 9.60
CA SER A 382 -9.67 -3.08 9.43
C SER A 382 -10.61 -2.60 8.33
N LEU A 383 -11.51 -3.46 7.87
CA LEU A 383 -12.57 -3.06 6.96
C LEU A 383 -13.40 -1.95 7.60
N ASP A 384 -13.80 -0.97 6.79
CA ASP A 384 -14.69 0.09 7.22
C ASP A 384 -16.08 -0.49 7.55
N THR A 385 -16.59 -0.18 8.74
CA THR A 385 -17.92 -0.63 9.15
C THR A 385 -19.02 0.10 8.42
N ASP A 386 -18.75 1.27 7.84
CA ASP A 386 -19.75 2.04 7.10
C ASP A 386 -20.22 1.29 5.83
N VAL A 387 -19.36 0.43 5.27
CA VAL A 387 -19.72 -0.51 4.20
C VAL A 387 -20.87 -1.44 4.63
N LEU A 388 -20.97 -1.77 5.92
CA LEU A 388 -22.01 -2.64 6.47
C LEU A 388 -23.37 -1.92 6.61
N HIS A 389 -23.43 -0.60 6.43
CA HIS A 389 -24.71 0.11 6.35
C HIS A 389 -25.47 -0.25 5.07
N ASP A 390 -24.79 -0.75 4.03
CA ASP A 390 -25.46 -1.32 2.86
C ASP A 390 -26.07 -2.70 3.20
N PRO A 391 -27.40 -2.89 3.00
CA PRO A 391 -28.07 -4.14 3.35
C PRO A 391 -27.54 -5.37 2.61
N MET A 392 -27.13 -5.25 1.34
CA MET A 392 -26.58 -6.36 0.59
C MET A 392 -25.13 -6.65 1.00
N ALA A 393 -24.30 -5.62 1.22
CA ALA A 393 -22.93 -5.79 1.68
C ALA A 393 -22.88 -6.42 3.08
N SER A 394 -23.88 -6.16 3.92
CA SER A 394 -24.02 -6.81 5.24
C SER A 394 -24.17 -8.34 5.18
N LEU A 395 -24.55 -8.91 4.02
CA LEU A 395 -24.68 -10.35 3.79
C LEU A 395 -23.34 -11.02 3.41
N LEU A 396 -22.29 -10.23 3.16
CA LEU A 396 -20.96 -10.77 2.87
C LEU A 396 -20.44 -11.56 4.08
N GLN A 397 -20.01 -12.79 3.84
CA GLN A 397 -19.31 -13.56 4.86
C GLN A 397 -17.93 -12.94 5.12
N ARG A 398 -17.48 -13.04 6.38
CA ARG A 398 -16.20 -12.50 6.83
C ARG A 398 -15.34 -13.56 7.49
N GLU A 399 -14.05 -13.46 7.26
CA GLU A 399 -13.00 -14.18 7.99
C GLU A 399 -12.25 -13.15 8.84
N GLY A 400 -12.59 -13.06 10.13
CA GLY A 400 -12.15 -11.97 10.98
C GLY A 400 -12.66 -10.62 10.50
N ASP A 401 -11.74 -9.68 10.24
CA ASP A 401 -12.04 -8.31 9.80
C ASP A 401 -12.04 -8.17 8.26
N LYS A 402 -11.97 -9.27 7.52
CA LYS A 402 -11.82 -9.29 6.06
C LYS A 402 -12.96 -10.08 5.38
N ILE A 403 -13.25 -9.78 4.12
CA ILE A 403 -14.26 -10.46 3.31
C ILE A 403 -13.77 -11.87 2.97
N ALA A 404 -14.62 -12.88 3.19
CA ALA A 404 -14.35 -14.25 2.81
C ALA A 404 -14.57 -14.45 1.30
N VAL A 405 -13.63 -15.10 0.63
CA VAL A 405 -13.69 -15.43 -0.80
C VAL A 405 -13.18 -16.84 -1.08
N ASP A 406 -13.64 -17.42 -2.19
CA ASP A 406 -13.08 -18.67 -2.72
C ASP A 406 -11.74 -18.46 -3.46
N ALA A 407 -11.16 -19.54 -4.00
CA ALA A 407 -9.92 -19.49 -4.77
C ALA A 407 -10.00 -18.66 -6.08
N GLY A 408 -11.21 -18.40 -6.58
CA GLY A 408 -11.46 -17.51 -7.72
C GLY A 408 -11.94 -16.13 -7.30
N PHE A 409 -11.73 -15.73 -6.04
CA PHE A 409 -12.10 -14.43 -5.50
C PHE A 409 -13.61 -14.16 -5.46
N ARG A 410 -14.44 -15.20 -5.54
CA ARG A 410 -15.91 -15.08 -5.44
C ARG A 410 -16.32 -14.93 -3.99
N THR A 411 -17.23 -14.01 -3.73
CA THR A 411 -17.90 -13.93 -2.42
C THR A 411 -19.05 -14.94 -2.34
N VAL A 412 -19.72 -15.00 -1.19
CA VAL A 412 -20.96 -15.78 -1.03
C VAL A 412 -22.10 -15.28 -1.92
N LEU A 413 -22.04 -14.01 -2.36
CA LEU A 413 -23.05 -13.41 -3.20
C LEU A 413 -22.71 -13.65 -4.68
N PRO A 414 -23.58 -14.31 -5.47
CA PRO A 414 -23.32 -14.58 -6.88
C PRO A 414 -23.03 -13.30 -7.67
N GLY A 415 -22.04 -13.33 -8.57
CA GLY A 415 -21.68 -12.17 -9.39
C GLY A 415 -20.94 -11.06 -8.64
N ILE A 416 -20.61 -11.27 -7.36
CA ILE A 416 -19.82 -10.34 -6.55
C ILE A 416 -18.50 -11.01 -6.14
N TYR A 417 -17.41 -10.34 -6.42
CA TYR A 417 -16.02 -10.76 -6.20
C TYR A 417 -15.34 -9.78 -5.26
N ALA A 418 -14.25 -10.17 -4.60
CA ALA A 418 -13.46 -9.26 -3.77
C ALA A 418 -11.97 -9.60 -3.81
N GLY A 419 -11.10 -8.60 -3.66
CA GLY A 419 -9.66 -8.80 -3.70
C GLY A 419 -8.86 -7.59 -3.20
N GLY A 420 -7.57 -7.81 -2.97
CA GLY A 420 -6.70 -6.84 -2.27
C GLY A 420 -6.75 -7.00 -0.74
N ASP A 421 -6.41 -5.95 0.00
CA ASP A 421 -6.23 -6.03 1.46
C ASP A 421 -7.55 -6.37 2.20
N CYS A 422 -8.69 -6.16 1.56
CA CYS A 422 -10.01 -6.48 2.12
C CYS A 422 -10.33 -7.99 2.14
N VAL A 423 -9.45 -8.87 1.64
CA VAL A 423 -9.59 -10.33 1.74
C VAL A 423 -8.42 -10.97 2.51
N ALA A 424 -8.66 -12.12 3.13
CA ALA A 424 -7.67 -12.80 3.99
C ALA A 424 -6.55 -13.52 3.23
N LEU A 425 -6.69 -13.70 1.92
CA LEU A 425 -5.68 -14.38 1.09
C LEU A 425 -4.41 -13.53 0.98
N GLY A 426 -3.23 -14.13 1.19
CA GLY A 426 -1.93 -13.48 0.97
C GLY A 426 -1.52 -12.44 2.03
N GLN A 427 -0.52 -11.64 1.69
CA GLN A 427 0.05 -10.59 2.55
C GLN A 427 -0.50 -9.20 2.15
N ASP A 428 -0.53 -8.26 3.09
CA ASP A 428 -0.95 -6.86 2.84
C ASP A 428 0.19 -6.08 2.13
N LEU A 429 0.42 -6.41 0.86
CA LEU A 429 1.44 -5.80 -0.01
C LEU A 429 0.81 -5.34 -1.33
N THR A 430 1.27 -4.21 -1.88
CA THR A 430 0.79 -3.68 -3.17
C THR A 430 0.82 -4.73 -4.29
N VAL A 431 1.91 -5.51 -4.39
CA VAL A 431 2.04 -6.57 -5.41
C VAL A 431 1.02 -7.70 -5.24
N GLN A 432 0.64 -8.02 -4.00
CA GLN A 432 -0.38 -9.02 -3.71
C GLN A 432 -1.77 -8.50 -4.15
N ALA A 433 -2.07 -7.25 -3.84
CA ALA A 433 -3.31 -6.61 -4.26
C ALA A 433 -3.45 -6.56 -5.80
N VAL A 434 -2.37 -6.23 -6.51
CA VAL A 434 -2.33 -6.29 -7.98
C VAL A 434 -2.63 -7.71 -8.48
N GLN A 435 -2.01 -8.73 -7.89
CA GLN A 435 -2.25 -10.12 -8.29
C GLN A 435 -3.71 -10.53 -8.03
N HIS A 436 -4.29 -10.16 -6.89
CA HIS A 436 -5.71 -10.44 -6.60
C HIS A 436 -6.62 -9.82 -7.66
N GLY A 437 -6.41 -8.54 -8.01
CA GLY A 437 -7.20 -7.88 -9.05
C GLY A 437 -7.11 -8.60 -10.41
N LYS A 438 -5.90 -8.98 -10.81
CA LYS A 438 -5.65 -9.72 -12.06
C LYS A 438 -6.35 -11.08 -12.06
N LEU A 439 -6.23 -11.86 -10.99
CA LEU A 439 -6.85 -13.19 -10.90
C LEU A 439 -8.38 -13.09 -10.81
N ALA A 440 -8.92 -12.14 -10.06
CA ALA A 440 -10.36 -11.89 -9.99
C ALA A 440 -10.93 -11.51 -11.36
N ALA A 441 -10.23 -10.66 -12.13
CA ALA A 441 -10.63 -10.33 -13.50
C ALA A 441 -10.70 -11.55 -14.42
N LEU A 442 -9.74 -12.48 -14.29
CA LEU A 442 -9.76 -13.74 -15.05
C LEU A 442 -10.92 -14.63 -14.62
N ALA A 443 -11.23 -14.70 -13.33
CA ALA A 443 -12.37 -15.46 -12.81
C ALA A 443 -13.71 -14.88 -13.29
N ILE A 444 -13.89 -13.56 -13.21
CA ILE A 444 -15.06 -12.83 -13.72
C ILE A 444 -15.28 -13.14 -15.20
N HIS A 445 -14.24 -13.00 -16.03
CA HIS A 445 -14.33 -13.28 -17.45
C HIS A 445 -14.71 -14.75 -17.71
N SER A 446 -14.04 -15.70 -17.04
CA SER A 446 -14.32 -17.13 -17.17
C SER A 446 -15.77 -17.48 -16.81
N ASP A 447 -16.32 -16.88 -15.75
CA ASP A 447 -17.68 -17.15 -15.30
C ASP A 447 -18.77 -16.68 -16.28
N PHE A 448 -18.49 -15.68 -17.12
CA PHE A 448 -19.42 -15.27 -18.18
C PHE A 448 -19.49 -16.27 -19.33
N PHE A 449 -18.39 -16.94 -19.66
CA PHE A 449 -18.31 -17.81 -20.85
C PHE A 449 -18.44 -19.29 -20.53
N ASN A 450 -18.09 -19.75 -19.32
CA ASN A 450 -18.37 -21.12 -18.88
C ASN A 450 -19.88 -21.37 -18.64
N LYS A 451 -20.65 -20.32 -18.33
CA LYS A 451 -22.12 -20.43 -18.22
C LYS A 451 -22.82 -20.61 -19.57
N VAL A 452 -22.14 -20.35 -20.68
CA VAL A 452 -22.68 -20.49 -22.05
C VAL A 452 -22.51 -21.92 -22.58
N GLU A 453 -21.53 -22.69 -22.09
CA GLU A 453 -21.35 -24.09 -22.49
C GLU A 453 -22.21 -25.09 -21.68
N ALA A 454 -22.76 -24.66 -20.55
CA ALA A 454 -23.61 -25.48 -19.67
C ALA A 454 -25.13 -25.26 -19.86
N ALA A 455 -25.53 -24.33 -20.73
CA ALA A 455 -26.92 -24.01 -21.09
C ALA A 455 -27.17 -24.36 -22.55
#